data_AF-A0A829GH87-F1
#
_entry.id   AF-A0A829GH87-F1
#
_cell.length_a   1.000
_cell.length_b   1.000
_cell.length_c   1.000
_cell.angle_alpha   90.00
_cell.angle_beta   90.00
_cell.angle_gamma   90.00
#
_symmetry.space_group_name_H-M   'P 1'
#
loop_
_entity.id
_entity.type
_entity.pdbx_description
1 polymer ?
#
loop_
_entity_poly.entity_id
_entity_poly.type
_entity_poly.pdbx_seq_one_letter_code
_entity_poly.pdbx_strand_id
1 'polypeptide(L)'
;MTRPSAVNIHRTNPPDWFKQADFGIIIHWGPYSVPAYAPVNIPDYGTLIKTKSLGYLFEHQPYAEWYGNSMLLPNSPVAAYHRTHYGNTSYADFAKTFKQTAQNVDVQAWAAAFANAGAKYVVIVTKHHDGFVMFDPHTNNPYEPDYHLNFDFVGELAQAVRAHGMRFGTYYSSLLDWTFPHLPIKDYGSFLLGNDKSQTYKDYVWHQWHELIDRYHPDVLWSDIGYPDDHRLETLFKYYYQQVPEGLVNDRWQQFPDWMRTSWIRPIFNLVVGA
;
A
#
# COMPACT_ATOMS: atom_id res chain seq x y z
N MET A 1 5.84 -21.93 31.31
CA MET A 1 5.53 -21.81 29.87
C MET A 1 6.04 -20.45 29.41
N THR A 2 7.20 -20.44 28.77
CA THR A 2 7.78 -19.24 28.16
C THR A 2 6.87 -18.78 27.02
N ARG A 3 6.43 -17.52 27.04
CA ARG A 3 5.74 -16.92 25.87
C ARG A 3 6.64 -17.14 24.65
N PRO A 4 6.12 -17.60 23.50
CA PRO A 4 6.87 -17.56 22.25
C PRO A 4 7.45 -16.15 22.10
N SER A 5 8.74 -16.07 21.76
CA SER A 5 9.41 -14.79 21.52
C SER A 5 8.55 -13.97 20.57
N ALA A 6 7.99 -12.85 21.05
CA ALA A 6 7.19 -11.96 20.23
C ALA A 6 8.00 -11.65 18.97
N VAL A 7 7.43 -11.92 17.80
CA VAL A 7 8.13 -11.67 16.55
C VAL A 7 8.63 -10.24 16.54
N ASN A 8 9.89 -10.07 16.14
CA ASN A 8 10.56 -8.79 16.19
C ASN A 8 9.95 -7.82 15.16
N ILE A 9 8.85 -7.18 15.52
CA ILE A 9 8.47 -5.88 14.98
C ILE A 9 9.46 -4.91 15.60
N HIS A 10 10.53 -4.54 14.86
CA HIS A 10 11.69 -3.76 15.32
C HIS A 10 11.37 -2.32 15.77
N ARG A 11 10.32 -2.11 16.56
CA ARG A 11 9.92 -0.81 17.11
C ARG A 11 10.99 -0.23 18.05
N THR A 12 11.76 -1.10 18.72
CA THR A 12 12.70 -0.68 19.77
C THR A 12 14.17 -0.95 19.45
N ASN A 13 14.47 -1.78 18.45
CA ASN A 13 15.85 -2.09 18.05
C ASN A 13 15.95 -2.41 16.55
N PRO A 14 15.81 -1.41 15.66
CA PRO A 14 15.98 -1.60 14.23
C PRO A 14 17.43 -1.99 13.85
N PRO A 15 17.62 -2.66 12.71
CA PRO A 15 18.94 -2.99 12.17
C PRO A 15 19.86 -1.78 12.06
N ASP A 16 21.17 -2.02 12.19
CA ASP A 16 22.18 -0.94 12.19
C ASP A 16 22.14 -0.09 10.91
N TRP A 17 21.92 -0.73 9.76
CA TRP A 17 21.80 -0.01 8.49
C TRP A 17 20.66 1.01 8.51
N PHE A 18 19.52 0.68 9.14
CA PHE A 18 18.36 1.58 9.17
C PHE A 18 18.57 2.73 10.15
N LYS A 19 19.23 2.47 11.30
CA LYS A 19 19.63 3.52 12.24
C LYS A 19 20.62 4.52 11.64
N GLN A 20 21.39 4.09 10.65
CA GLN A 20 22.35 4.92 9.90
C GLN A 20 21.72 5.52 8.63
N ALA A 21 20.51 5.10 8.27
CA ALA A 21 19.81 5.56 7.08
C ALA A 21 18.91 6.76 7.44
N ASP A 22 19.47 7.96 7.40
CA ASP A 22 18.75 9.19 7.74
C ASP A 22 17.70 9.62 6.69
N PHE A 23 17.77 9.04 5.48
CA PHE A 23 16.92 9.45 4.36
C PHE A 23 16.62 8.30 3.38
N GLY A 24 15.37 8.21 2.95
CA GLY A 24 14.93 7.28 1.92
C GLY A 24 13.82 7.86 1.04
N ILE A 25 13.57 7.19 -0.09
CA ILE A 25 12.56 7.57 -1.08
C ILE A 25 11.40 6.58 -1.04
N ILE A 26 10.17 7.08 -1.10
CA ILE A 26 8.99 6.26 -1.34
C ILE A 26 8.41 6.59 -2.71
N ILE A 27 7.95 5.58 -3.44
CA ILE A 27 7.42 5.73 -4.79
C ILE A 27 5.97 5.24 -4.80
N HIS A 28 5.01 6.17 -4.83
CA HIS A 28 3.62 5.90 -5.16
C HIS A 28 3.41 6.12 -6.65
N TRP A 29 3.40 5.03 -7.40
CA TRP A 29 3.24 5.03 -8.85
C TRP A 29 2.37 3.84 -9.28
N GLY A 30 1.33 4.12 -10.06
CA GLY A 30 0.31 3.14 -10.43
C GLY A 30 -0.73 3.73 -11.40
N PRO A 31 -1.84 3.03 -11.68
CA PRO A 31 -2.88 3.51 -12.58
C PRO A 31 -3.40 4.91 -12.28
N TYR A 32 -3.49 5.29 -11.01
CA TYR A 32 -3.86 6.62 -10.53
C TYR A 32 -2.92 7.75 -11.01
N SER A 33 -1.69 7.43 -11.43
CA SER A 33 -0.77 8.39 -12.03
C SER A 33 -1.16 8.81 -13.45
N VAL A 34 -2.06 8.08 -14.13
CA VAL A 34 -2.58 8.44 -15.46
C VAL A 34 -3.52 9.64 -15.39
N PRO A 35 -4.59 9.64 -14.58
CA PRO A 35 -5.44 10.82 -14.45
C PRO A 35 -4.80 11.94 -13.64
N ALA A 36 -3.79 11.64 -12.80
CA ALA A 36 -2.91 12.60 -12.12
C ALA A 36 -3.62 13.77 -11.43
N TYR A 37 -4.74 13.52 -10.76
CA TYR A 37 -5.58 14.58 -10.19
C TYR A 37 -6.05 14.29 -8.76
N ALA A 38 -5.93 15.31 -7.92
CA ALA A 38 -6.61 15.46 -6.64
C ALA A 38 -6.88 16.96 -6.40
N PRO A 39 -7.86 17.32 -5.56
CA PRO A 39 -8.03 18.71 -5.12
C PRO A 39 -6.79 19.21 -4.37
N VAL A 40 -6.20 20.31 -4.83
CA VAL A 40 -4.98 20.92 -4.24
C VAL A 40 -5.23 22.18 -3.42
N ASN A 41 -6.37 22.86 -3.63
CA ASN A 41 -6.74 24.08 -2.90
C ASN A 41 -7.52 23.77 -1.62
N ILE A 42 -7.05 22.77 -0.88
CA ILE A 42 -7.63 22.30 0.38
C ILE A 42 -6.51 22.05 1.41
N PRO A 43 -6.81 22.02 2.72
CA PRO A 43 -5.81 21.63 3.71
C PRO A 43 -5.24 20.24 3.44
N ASP A 44 -4.02 19.98 3.91
CA ASP A 44 -3.40 18.66 3.83
C ASP A 44 -4.20 17.60 4.62
N TYR A 45 -3.98 16.32 4.30
CA TYR A 45 -4.66 15.20 4.94
C TYR A 45 -4.57 15.24 6.48
N GLY A 46 -3.40 15.55 7.02
CA GLY A 46 -3.16 15.61 8.46
C GLY A 46 -3.95 16.73 9.16
N THR A 47 -4.21 17.82 8.46
CA THR A 47 -5.11 18.88 8.91
C THR A 47 -6.59 18.47 8.73
N LEU A 48 -6.95 17.89 7.59
CA LEU A 48 -8.33 17.47 7.30
C LEU A 48 -8.84 16.45 8.32
N ILE A 49 -8.06 15.41 8.63
CA ILE A 49 -8.48 14.36 9.56
C ILE A 49 -8.73 14.88 10.99
N LYS A 50 -8.13 16.02 11.36
CA LYS A 50 -8.31 16.66 12.67
C LYS A 50 -9.45 17.67 12.70
N THR A 51 -9.80 18.25 11.55
CA THR A 51 -10.67 19.44 11.48
C THR A 51 -11.99 19.20 10.74
N LYS A 52 -12.11 18.10 9.99
CA LYS A 52 -13.27 17.77 9.17
C LYS A 52 -13.81 16.39 9.51
N SER A 53 -15.05 16.12 9.10
CA SER A 53 -15.61 14.76 9.19
C SER A 53 -14.90 13.83 8.19
N LEU A 54 -14.88 12.53 8.47
CA LEU A 54 -14.32 11.55 7.54
C LEU A 54 -15.06 11.54 6.19
N GLY A 55 -16.37 11.78 6.19
CA GLY A 55 -17.13 11.93 4.95
C GLY A 55 -16.63 13.09 4.08
N TYR A 56 -16.36 14.25 4.69
CA TYR A 56 -15.74 15.37 3.99
C TYR A 56 -14.35 15.01 3.47
N LEU A 57 -13.53 14.34 4.30
CA LEU A 57 -12.18 13.93 3.94
C LEU A 57 -12.18 13.00 2.71
N PHE A 58 -13.03 11.96 2.69
CA PHE A 58 -13.08 11.04 1.55
C PHE A 58 -13.64 11.70 0.29
N GLU A 59 -14.63 12.58 0.43
CA GLU A 59 -15.17 13.36 -0.68
C GLU A 59 -14.16 14.37 -1.24
N HIS A 60 -13.30 14.95 -0.41
CA HIS A 60 -12.29 15.96 -0.77
C HIS A 60 -10.86 15.43 -0.56
N GLN A 61 -10.63 14.17 -0.92
CA GLN A 61 -9.37 13.50 -0.65
C GLN A 61 -8.19 14.19 -1.39
N PRO A 62 -7.19 14.75 -0.69
CA PRO A 62 -6.02 15.39 -1.33
C PRO A 62 -5.05 14.41 -2.01
N TYR A 63 -5.25 13.10 -1.84
CA TYR A 63 -4.38 12.05 -2.35
C TYR A 63 -4.83 11.60 -3.74
N ALA A 64 -3.96 11.77 -4.75
CA ALA A 64 -4.28 11.40 -6.13
C ALA A 64 -4.33 9.87 -6.30
N GLU A 65 -3.59 9.11 -5.47
CA GLU A 65 -3.64 7.65 -5.42
C GLU A 65 -4.99 7.10 -4.92
N TRP A 66 -5.86 7.97 -4.40
CA TRP A 66 -7.24 7.65 -4.06
C TRP A 66 -8.24 7.89 -5.19
N TYR A 67 -7.79 8.26 -6.38
CA TYR A 67 -8.64 8.59 -7.53
C TYR A 67 -9.73 7.53 -7.79
N GLY A 68 -9.37 6.24 -7.80
CA GLY A 68 -10.31 5.14 -8.06
C GLY A 68 -11.48 5.09 -7.09
N ASN A 69 -11.26 5.40 -5.81
CA ASN A 69 -12.33 5.55 -4.82
C ASN A 69 -13.08 6.88 -4.99
N SER A 70 -12.35 7.99 -5.08
CA SER A 70 -12.94 9.33 -5.12
C SER A 70 -13.81 9.58 -6.35
N MET A 71 -13.49 8.97 -7.50
CA MET A 71 -14.31 9.09 -8.71
C MET A 71 -15.70 8.43 -8.57
N LEU A 72 -15.86 7.49 -7.64
CA LEU A 72 -17.13 6.84 -7.33
C LEU A 72 -18.01 7.66 -6.36
N LEU A 73 -17.48 8.75 -5.78
CA LEU A 73 -18.22 9.64 -4.89
C LEU A 73 -18.82 10.80 -5.71
N PRO A 74 -20.15 10.83 -5.95
CA PRO A 74 -20.74 11.71 -6.98
C PRO A 74 -20.44 13.21 -6.83
N ASN A 75 -20.32 13.66 -5.58
CA ASN A 75 -20.09 15.04 -5.19
C ASN A 75 -18.60 15.42 -5.06
N SER A 76 -17.68 14.47 -5.24
CA SER A 76 -16.25 14.78 -5.09
C SER A 76 -15.74 15.67 -6.24
N PRO A 77 -14.74 16.52 -5.98
CA PRO A 77 -14.02 17.24 -7.04
C PRO A 77 -13.43 16.28 -8.09
N VAL A 78 -12.99 15.10 -7.67
CA VAL A 78 -12.45 14.06 -8.55
C VAL A 78 -13.52 13.52 -9.51
N ALA A 79 -14.74 13.25 -9.05
CA ALA A 79 -15.83 12.80 -9.91
C ALA A 79 -16.27 13.88 -10.90
N ALA A 80 -16.27 15.16 -10.49
CA ALA A 80 -16.54 16.28 -11.41
C ALA A 80 -15.45 16.42 -12.48
N TYR A 81 -14.18 16.34 -12.08
CA TYR A 81 -13.03 16.31 -12.99
C TYR A 81 -13.12 15.11 -13.95
N HIS A 82 -13.41 13.92 -13.43
CA HIS A 82 -13.52 12.70 -14.22
C HIS A 82 -14.58 12.81 -15.32
N ARG A 83 -15.80 13.26 -14.98
CA ARG A 83 -16.88 13.46 -15.96
C ARG A 83 -16.49 14.45 -17.06
N THR A 84 -15.75 15.50 -16.70
CA THR A 84 -15.35 16.57 -17.63
C THR A 84 -14.25 16.12 -18.60
N HIS A 85 -13.27 15.37 -18.11
CA HIS A 85 -12.07 15.02 -18.88
C HIS A 85 -12.10 13.61 -19.51
N TYR A 86 -12.82 12.67 -18.90
CA TYR A 86 -12.81 11.25 -19.28
C TYR A 86 -14.21 10.67 -19.51
N GLY A 87 -15.29 11.42 -19.20
CA GLY A 87 -16.66 10.98 -19.43
C GLY A 87 -17.01 9.73 -18.61
N ASN A 88 -17.25 8.61 -19.31
CA ASN A 88 -17.63 7.31 -18.73
C ASN A 88 -16.45 6.32 -18.67
N THR A 89 -15.22 6.78 -18.86
CA THR A 89 -14.02 5.92 -18.81
C THR A 89 -13.94 5.20 -17.46
N SER A 90 -13.73 3.89 -17.46
CA SER A 90 -13.60 3.16 -16.21
C SER A 90 -12.21 3.36 -15.59
N TYR A 91 -12.07 3.17 -14.28
CA TYR A 91 -10.74 3.19 -13.65
C TYR A 91 -9.80 2.12 -14.24
N ALA A 92 -10.35 0.95 -14.62
CA ALA A 92 -9.59 -0.12 -15.26
C ALA A 92 -9.02 0.28 -16.63
N ASP A 93 -9.61 1.25 -17.34
CA ASP A 93 -9.03 1.77 -18.59
C ASP A 93 -7.77 2.61 -18.34
N PHE A 94 -7.67 3.28 -17.18
CA PHE A 94 -6.41 3.89 -16.76
C PHE A 94 -5.34 2.84 -16.48
N ALA A 95 -5.69 1.69 -15.91
CA ALA A 95 -4.74 0.59 -15.73
C ALA A 95 -4.21 0.05 -17.06
N LYS A 96 -5.05 -0.06 -18.09
CA LYS A 96 -4.61 -0.43 -19.46
C LYS A 96 -3.62 0.58 -20.03
N THR A 97 -3.93 1.87 -19.89
CA THR A 97 -3.04 2.96 -20.32
C THR A 97 -1.72 2.93 -19.56
N PHE A 98 -1.80 2.75 -18.24
CA PHE A 98 -0.65 2.64 -17.35
C PHE A 98 0.27 1.50 -17.77
N LYS A 99 -0.26 0.29 -17.99
CA LYS A 99 0.51 -0.89 -18.46
C LYS A 99 1.32 -0.59 -19.72
N GLN A 100 0.74 0.15 -20.68
CA GLN A 100 1.44 0.54 -21.91
C GLN A 100 2.55 1.56 -21.64
N THR A 101 2.28 2.57 -20.82
CA THR A 101 3.25 3.64 -20.55
C THR A 101 4.36 3.23 -19.60
N ALA A 102 4.09 2.31 -18.66
CA ALA A 102 5.02 1.87 -17.63
C ALA A 102 6.28 1.20 -18.19
N GLN A 103 6.17 0.56 -19.36
CA GLN A 103 7.29 -0.07 -20.06
C GLN A 103 8.37 0.93 -20.51
N ASN A 104 8.07 2.22 -20.54
CA ASN A 104 9.00 3.27 -20.98
C ASN A 104 9.79 3.90 -19.82
N VAL A 105 9.58 3.44 -18.58
CA VAL A 105 10.27 4.00 -17.42
C VAL A 105 11.72 3.51 -17.36
N ASP A 106 12.65 4.47 -17.23
CA ASP A 106 14.06 4.19 -16.99
C ASP A 106 14.33 4.12 -15.48
N VAL A 107 14.33 2.90 -14.94
CA VAL A 107 14.64 2.65 -13.52
C VAL A 107 16.09 2.95 -13.16
N GLN A 108 17.02 2.94 -14.12
CA GLN A 108 18.43 3.30 -13.88
C GLN A 108 18.54 4.81 -13.65
N ALA A 109 17.85 5.61 -14.47
CA ALA A 109 17.77 7.05 -14.28
C ALA A 109 17.16 7.40 -12.92
N TRP A 110 16.11 6.68 -12.49
CA TRP A 110 15.52 6.85 -11.17
C TRP A 110 16.51 6.51 -10.05
N ALA A 111 17.13 5.33 -10.09
CA ALA A 111 18.08 4.91 -9.06
C ALA A 111 19.27 5.88 -8.94
N ALA A 112 19.81 6.35 -10.07
CA ALA A 112 20.85 7.37 -10.10
C ALA A 112 20.38 8.69 -9.48
N ALA A 113 19.17 9.16 -9.80
CA ALA A 113 18.61 10.37 -9.22
C ALA A 113 18.42 10.25 -7.69
N PHE A 114 17.92 9.10 -7.20
CA PHE A 114 17.74 8.85 -5.77
C PHE A 114 19.08 8.80 -5.03
N ALA A 115 20.09 8.14 -5.61
CA ALA A 115 21.44 8.09 -5.05
C ALA A 115 22.07 9.49 -5.00
N ASN A 116 21.91 10.29 -6.07
CA ASN A 116 22.38 11.68 -6.11
C ASN A 116 21.67 12.59 -5.11
N ALA A 117 20.40 12.31 -4.79
CA ALA A 117 19.67 12.97 -3.71
C ALA A 117 20.15 12.54 -2.30
N GLY A 118 21.04 11.54 -2.22
CA GLY A 118 21.60 11.04 -0.97
C GLY A 118 20.76 9.97 -0.28
N ALA A 119 19.75 9.41 -0.95
CA ALA A 119 18.90 8.37 -0.40
C ALA A 119 19.73 7.13 -0.02
N LYS A 120 19.37 6.49 1.11
CA LYS A 120 19.99 5.25 1.59
C LYS A 120 19.12 4.03 1.34
N TYR A 121 17.83 4.25 1.14
CA TYR A 121 16.89 3.20 0.79
C TYR A 121 15.75 3.73 -0.08
N VAL A 122 15.14 2.84 -0.85
CA VAL A 122 13.98 3.14 -1.69
C VAL A 122 12.88 2.12 -1.41
N VAL A 123 11.64 2.58 -1.23
CA VAL A 123 10.46 1.74 -1.05
C VAL A 123 9.47 1.98 -2.18
N ILE A 124 9.16 0.93 -2.95
CA ILE A 124 8.18 0.99 -4.05
C ILE A 124 6.84 0.44 -3.62
N VAL A 125 5.74 1.13 -3.96
CA VAL A 125 4.39 0.59 -3.86
C VAL A 125 4.23 -0.54 -4.88
N THR A 126 4.24 -1.79 -4.41
CA THR A 126 4.05 -2.97 -5.28
C THR A 126 2.57 -3.28 -5.51
N LYS A 127 1.70 -2.87 -4.58
CA LYS A 127 0.25 -2.84 -4.72
C LYS A 127 -0.34 -1.74 -3.83
N HIS A 128 -1.12 -0.82 -4.41
CA HIS A 128 -1.87 0.17 -3.65
C HIS A 128 -3.29 -0.33 -3.32
N HIS A 129 -4.13 0.51 -2.71
CA HIS A 129 -5.52 0.17 -2.40
C HIS A 129 -6.36 -0.15 -3.64
N ASP A 130 -5.98 0.34 -4.82
CA ASP A 130 -6.70 0.04 -6.05
C ASP A 130 -6.51 -1.39 -6.57
N GLY A 131 -5.63 -2.17 -5.93
CA GLY A 131 -5.41 -3.59 -6.23
C GLY A 131 -4.49 -3.88 -7.40
N PHE A 132 -3.97 -2.85 -8.08
CA PHE A 132 -3.10 -3.05 -9.23
C PHE A 132 -1.71 -3.54 -8.80
N VAL A 133 -1.29 -4.69 -9.31
CA VAL A 133 -0.01 -5.31 -8.92
C VAL A 133 1.11 -4.89 -9.88
N MET A 134 2.20 -4.36 -9.34
CA MET A 134 3.31 -3.75 -10.10
C MET A 134 4.36 -4.75 -10.61
N PHE A 135 4.05 -6.04 -10.61
CA PHE A 135 4.89 -7.12 -11.11
C PHE A 135 3.97 -8.20 -11.70
N ASP A 136 4.54 -9.15 -12.46
CA ASP A 136 3.82 -10.32 -12.97
C ASP A 136 3.68 -11.37 -11.86
N PRO A 137 2.52 -11.52 -11.19
CA PRO A 137 2.41 -12.30 -9.97
C PRO A 137 2.17 -13.79 -10.27
N HIS A 138 2.69 -14.67 -9.43
CA HIS A 138 2.33 -16.10 -9.47
C HIS A 138 0.91 -16.33 -8.94
N THR A 139 0.46 -15.48 -8.01
CA THR A 139 -0.90 -15.53 -7.48
C THR A 139 -1.72 -14.36 -8.05
N ASN A 140 -2.54 -14.68 -9.05
CA ASN A 140 -3.43 -13.71 -9.67
C ASN A 140 -4.56 -13.31 -8.74
N ASN A 141 -5.03 -12.08 -8.94
CA ASN A 141 -6.26 -11.62 -8.33
C ASN A 141 -7.45 -12.48 -8.84
N PRO A 142 -8.28 -13.05 -7.96
CA PRO A 142 -9.37 -13.95 -8.35
C PRO A 142 -10.52 -13.25 -9.08
N TYR A 143 -10.68 -11.92 -8.93
CA TYR A 143 -11.75 -11.14 -9.55
C TYR A 143 -11.25 -10.38 -10.78
N GLU A 144 -9.98 -9.96 -10.78
CA GLU A 144 -9.36 -9.23 -11.90
C GLU A 144 -7.97 -9.81 -12.27
N PRO A 145 -7.90 -11.01 -12.87
CA PRO A 145 -6.65 -11.77 -13.01
C PRO A 145 -5.56 -11.06 -13.83
N ASP A 146 -5.93 -10.18 -14.77
CA ASP A 146 -5.00 -9.44 -15.64
C ASP A 146 -4.63 -8.03 -15.10
N TYR A 147 -5.02 -7.71 -13.86
CA TYR A 147 -4.88 -6.39 -13.23
C TYR A 147 -3.50 -6.16 -12.60
N HIS A 148 -2.48 -6.35 -13.43
CA HIS A 148 -1.07 -6.26 -13.04
C HIS A 148 -0.16 -5.89 -14.23
N LEU A 149 1.09 -5.53 -13.95
CA LEU A 149 2.14 -5.46 -14.97
C LEU A 149 2.53 -6.86 -15.44
N ASN A 150 2.78 -7.03 -16.73
CA ASN A 150 3.21 -8.29 -17.34
C ASN A 150 4.73 -8.36 -17.56
N PHE A 151 5.48 -7.60 -16.77
CA PHE A 151 6.94 -7.57 -16.76
C PHE A 151 7.41 -7.25 -15.33
N ASP A 152 8.66 -7.58 -15.01
CA ASP A 152 9.19 -7.50 -13.65
C ASP A 152 9.78 -6.12 -13.32
N PHE A 153 8.92 -5.10 -13.30
CA PHE A 153 9.31 -3.74 -12.93
C PHE A 153 9.93 -3.66 -11.52
N VAL A 154 9.37 -4.39 -10.54
CA VAL A 154 9.84 -4.38 -9.15
C VAL A 154 11.25 -4.96 -9.07
N GLY A 155 11.53 -6.06 -9.77
CA GLY A 155 12.85 -6.67 -9.84
C GLY A 155 13.88 -5.78 -10.53
N GLU A 156 13.52 -5.16 -11.66
CA GLU A 156 14.40 -4.22 -12.37
C GLU A 156 14.76 -3.01 -11.50
N LEU A 157 13.77 -2.43 -10.81
CA LEU A 157 14.01 -1.33 -9.87
C LEU A 157 14.87 -1.77 -8.68
N ALA A 158 14.61 -2.95 -8.11
CA ALA A 158 15.39 -3.49 -7.00
C ALA A 158 16.88 -3.64 -7.37
N GLN A 159 17.15 -4.16 -8.56
CA GLN A 159 18.51 -4.30 -9.08
C GLN A 159 19.18 -2.93 -9.28
N ALA A 160 18.48 -1.97 -9.90
CA ALA A 160 18.99 -0.61 -10.12
C ALA A 160 19.32 0.10 -8.80
N VAL A 161 18.41 0.05 -7.83
CA VAL A 161 18.58 0.65 -6.49
C VAL A 161 19.81 0.06 -5.79
N ARG A 162 19.95 -1.27 -5.81
CA ARG A 162 21.08 -1.96 -5.18
C ARG A 162 22.41 -1.72 -5.89
N ALA A 163 22.41 -1.59 -7.22
CA ALA A 163 23.61 -1.24 -7.99
C ALA A 163 24.19 0.12 -7.58
N HIS A 164 23.33 1.03 -7.10
CA HIS A 164 23.74 2.31 -6.52
C HIS A 164 24.02 2.26 -5.01
N GLY A 165 24.11 1.07 -4.41
CA GLY A 165 24.46 0.88 -3.00
C GLY A 165 23.36 1.24 -2.01
N MET A 166 22.12 1.46 -2.48
CA MET A 166 20.96 1.72 -1.63
C MET A 166 20.27 0.41 -1.25
N ARG A 167 19.57 0.42 -0.11
CA ARG A 167 18.66 -0.65 0.33
C ARG A 167 17.34 -0.58 -0.43
N PHE A 168 16.68 -1.70 -0.60
CA PHE A 168 15.43 -1.79 -1.38
C PHE A 168 14.29 -2.34 -0.52
N GLY A 169 13.14 -1.69 -0.55
CA GLY A 169 11.95 -2.10 0.19
C GLY A 169 10.71 -2.16 -0.69
N THR A 170 9.70 -2.87 -0.19
CA THR A 170 8.40 -3.01 -0.85
C THR A 170 7.30 -2.49 0.07
N TYR A 171 6.44 -1.66 -0.48
CA TYR A 171 5.17 -1.27 0.11
C TYR A 171 4.06 -2.15 -0.45
N TYR A 172 3.10 -2.54 0.39
CA TYR A 172 1.92 -3.27 -0.04
C TYR A 172 0.69 -2.89 0.79
N SER A 173 -0.41 -2.60 0.11
CA SER A 173 -1.72 -2.41 0.73
C SER A 173 -2.31 -3.76 1.18
N SER A 174 -2.09 -4.12 2.44
CA SER A 174 -2.50 -5.43 2.95
C SER A 174 -3.97 -5.48 3.33
N LEU A 175 -4.51 -4.44 3.98
CA LEU A 175 -5.88 -4.49 4.48
C LEU A 175 -6.92 -4.08 3.43
N LEU A 176 -6.55 -3.17 2.52
CA LEU A 176 -7.44 -2.66 1.48
C LEU A 176 -7.03 -3.15 0.10
N ASP A 177 -8.02 -3.55 -0.67
CA ASP A 177 -7.90 -3.84 -2.08
C ASP A 177 -9.29 -3.64 -2.70
N TRP A 178 -9.51 -2.57 -3.47
CA TRP A 178 -10.82 -2.19 -4.00
C TRP A 178 -11.34 -3.12 -5.10
N THR A 179 -10.50 -4.05 -5.55
CA THR A 179 -10.95 -5.17 -6.40
C THR A 179 -11.64 -6.26 -5.58
N PHE A 180 -11.52 -6.20 -4.25
CA PHE A 180 -12.27 -6.98 -3.26
C PHE A 180 -13.23 -6.03 -2.52
N PRO A 181 -14.29 -6.55 -1.89
CA PRO A 181 -15.67 -6.10 -2.16
C PRO A 181 -15.77 -4.67 -2.72
N HIS A 182 -16.23 -4.53 -3.96
CA HIS A 182 -16.26 -3.27 -4.75
C HIS A 182 -17.21 -2.17 -4.20
N LEU A 183 -17.01 -1.71 -2.98
CA LEU A 183 -17.77 -0.64 -2.36
C LEU A 183 -16.86 0.57 -2.09
N PRO A 184 -17.28 1.78 -2.49
CA PRO A 184 -16.49 2.97 -2.23
C PRO A 184 -16.46 3.28 -0.73
N ILE A 185 -15.28 3.65 -0.26
CA ILE A 185 -15.02 4.19 1.07
C ILE A 185 -15.45 5.66 1.07
N LYS A 186 -16.56 5.94 1.73
CA LYS A 186 -17.17 7.28 1.81
C LYS A 186 -17.28 7.82 3.23
N ASP A 187 -17.11 6.96 4.23
CA ASP A 187 -17.28 7.27 5.64
C ASP A 187 -16.57 6.24 6.53
N TYR A 188 -16.70 6.39 7.84
CA TYR A 188 -16.08 5.47 8.81
C TYR A 188 -16.62 4.04 8.71
N GLY A 189 -17.91 3.87 8.44
CA GLY A 189 -18.54 2.55 8.37
C GLY A 189 -18.03 1.76 7.18
N SER A 190 -18.03 2.37 6.00
CA SER A 190 -17.47 1.79 4.78
C SER A 190 -15.97 1.54 4.88
N PHE A 191 -15.20 2.40 5.55
CA PHE A 191 -13.78 2.16 5.80
C PHE A 191 -13.53 0.94 6.70
N LEU A 192 -14.27 0.79 7.81
CA LEU A 192 -14.07 -0.30 8.76
C LEU A 192 -14.66 -1.65 8.31
N LEU A 193 -15.74 -1.62 7.54
CA LEU A 193 -16.46 -2.82 7.12
C LEU A 193 -16.16 -3.20 5.67
N GLY A 194 -15.46 -2.33 4.93
CA GLY A 194 -15.15 -2.53 3.52
C GLY A 194 -13.96 -3.45 3.26
N ASN A 195 -13.24 -3.90 4.29
CA ASN A 195 -12.14 -4.85 4.11
C ASN A 195 -12.67 -6.28 3.90
N ASP A 196 -12.09 -7.01 2.95
CA ASP A 196 -12.42 -8.41 2.73
C ASP A 196 -11.87 -9.28 3.87
N LYS A 197 -12.72 -10.13 4.45
CA LYS A 197 -12.38 -11.02 5.57
C LYS A 197 -12.37 -12.50 5.16
N SER A 198 -12.61 -12.80 3.89
CA SER A 198 -12.64 -14.15 3.34
C SER A 198 -11.28 -14.83 3.44
N GLN A 199 -11.28 -16.15 3.47
CA GLN A 199 -10.04 -16.93 3.37
C GLN A 199 -9.32 -16.68 2.04
N THR A 200 -10.08 -16.46 0.95
CA THR A 200 -9.55 -16.12 -0.37
C THR A 200 -8.66 -14.88 -0.33
N TYR A 201 -9.12 -13.78 0.29
CA TYR A 201 -8.32 -12.57 0.40
C TYR A 201 -7.08 -12.77 1.30
N LYS A 202 -7.25 -13.50 2.41
CA LYS A 202 -6.12 -13.84 3.31
C LYS A 202 -5.05 -14.64 2.58
N ASP A 203 -5.43 -15.64 1.80
CA ASP A 203 -4.51 -16.45 0.99
C ASP A 203 -3.84 -15.64 -0.12
N TYR A 204 -4.60 -14.77 -0.80
CA TYR A 204 -4.07 -13.85 -1.80
C TYR A 204 -2.97 -12.95 -1.22
N VAL A 205 -3.25 -12.26 -0.11
CA VAL A 205 -2.29 -11.41 0.60
C VAL A 205 -1.09 -12.22 1.10
N TRP A 206 -1.32 -13.39 1.68
CA TRP A 206 -0.27 -14.30 2.17
C TRP A 206 0.71 -14.71 1.07
N HIS A 207 0.19 -15.16 -0.07
CA HIS A 207 1.01 -15.61 -1.20
C HIS A 207 1.77 -14.45 -1.84
N GLN A 208 1.15 -13.29 -2.02
CA GLN A 208 1.85 -12.13 -2.61
C GLN A 208 2.98 -11.63 -1.71
N TRP A 209 2.80 -11.62 -0.37
CA TRP A 209 3.91 -11.29 0.52
C TRP A 209 5.06 -12.31 0.45
N HIS A 210 4.78 -13.62 0.36
CA HIS A 210 5.82 -14.63 0.15
C HIS A 210 6.55 -14.40 -1.17
N GLU A 211 5.80 -14.14 -2.24
CA GLU A 211 6.37 -13.87 -3.56
C GLU A 211 7.28 -12.63 -3.55
N LEU A 212 6.87 -11.54 -2.89
CA LEU A 212 7.71 -10.35 -2.73
C LEU A 212 9.02 -10.67 -1.96
N ILE A 213 8.94 -11.47 -0.90
CA ILE A 213 10.10 -11.89 -0.10
C ILE A 213 11.03 -12.74 -0.96
N ASP A 214 10.49 -13.77 -1.61
CA ASP A 214 11.27 -14.78 -2.35
C ASP A 214 11.94 -14.19 -3.59
N ARG A 215 11.24 -13.32 -4.32
CA ARG A 215 11.76 -12.75 -5.57
C ARG A 215 12.74 -11.61 -5.30
N TYR A 216 12.40 -10.72 -4.36
CA TYR A 216 13.10 -9.45 -4.25
C TYR A 216 13.94 -9.30 -3.00
N HIS A 217 13.79 -10.17 -1.99
CA HIS A 217 14.50 -10.11 -0.71
C HIS A 217 14.56 -8.67 -0.15
N PRO A 218 13.42 -7.96 -0.03
CA PRO A 218 13.43 -6.55 0.34
C PRO A 218 14.01 -6.35 1.74
N ASP A 219 14.80 -5.31 1.93
CA ASP A 219 15.30 -4.86 3.23
C ASP A 219 14.18 -4.26 4.09
N VAL A 220 13.05 -3.85 3.49
CA VAL A 220 11.87 -3.33 4.21
C VAL A 220 10.58 -3.93 3.65
N LEU A 221 9.79 -4.58 4.51
CA LEU A 221 8.37 -4.85 4.26
C LEU A 221 7.52 -3.74 4.87
N TRP A 222 6.88 -2.95 4.03
CA TRP A 222 6.07 -1.81 4.43
C TRP A 222 4.59 -2.12 4.16
N SER A 223 3.84 -2.56 5.17
CA SER A 223 2.39 -2.77 5.03
C SER A 223 1.64 -1.45 5.19
N ASP A 224 0.49 -1.28 4.55
CA ASP A 224 -0.38 -0.12 4.81
C ASP A 224 -1.77 -0.44 5.35
N ILE A 225 -2.29 0.51 6.14
CA ILE A 225 -3.62 0.59 6.77
C ILE A 225 -3.97 -0.59 7.71
N GLY A 226 -3.24 -1.68 7.65
CA GLY A 226 -3.32 -2.80 8.55
C GLY A 226 -2.86 -4.09 7.88
N TYR A 227 -3.32 -5.22 8.39
CA TYR A 227 -3.18 -6.55 7.79
C TYR A 227 -4.49 -7.31 8.04
N PRO A 228 -4.97 -8.17 7.12
CA PRO A 228 -6.17 -8.96 7.36
C PRO A 228 -6.05 -9.80 8.63
N ASP A 229 -7.19 -10.17 9.23
CA ASP A 229 -7.21 -11.03 10.42
C ASP A 229 -6.75 -12.46 10.11
N ASP A 230 -5.44 -12.65 10.08
CA ASP A 230 -4.81 -13.91 9.68
C ASP A 230 -3.75 -14.31 10.71
N HIS A 231 -4.04 -15.42 11.39
CA HIS A 231 -3.20 -16.03 12.41
C HIS A 231 -1.80 -16.41 11.89
N ARG A 232 -1.60 -16.44 10.58
CA ARG A 232 -0.32 -16.80 9.97
C ARG A 232 0.68 -15.63 9.97
N LEU A 233 0.30 -14.39 10.27
CA LEU A 233 1.19 -13.22 10.19
C LEU A 233 2.54 -13.40 10.92
N GLU A 234 2.52 -13.98 12.12
CA GLU A 234 3.77 -14.28 12.86
C GLU A 234 4.68 -15.26 12.11
N THR A 235 4.09 -16.23 11.39
CA THR A 235 4.82 -17.16 10.53
C THR A 235 5.43 -16.45 9.31
N LEU A 236 4.71 -15.50 8.70
CA LEU A 236 5.24 -14.69 7.58
C LEU A 236 6.49 -13.92 8.02
N PHE A 237 6.44 -13.28 9.19
CA PHE A 237 7.59 -12.54 9.70
C PHE A 237 8.77 -13.45 10.06
N LYS A 238 8.52 -14.62 10.67
CA LYS A 238 9.59 -15.61 10.93
C LYS A 238 10.24 -16.04 9.62
N TYR A 239 9.44 -16.30 8.59
CA TYR A 239 9.92 -16.62 7.26
C TYR A 239 10.77 -15.48 6.67
N TYR A 240 10.25 -14.25 6.71
CA TYR A 240 10.96 -13.05 6.23
C TYR A 240 12.33 -12.90 6.89
N TYR A 241 12.43 -12.97 8.22
CA TYR A 241 13.71 -12.83 8.92
C TYR A 241 14.67 -14.01 8.72
N GLN A 242 14.17 -15.18 8.29
CA GLN A 242 15.05 -16.26 7.85
C GLN A 242 15.67 -15.96 6.48
N GLN A 243 14.91 -15.34 5.57
CA GLN A 243 15.40 -14.98 4.22
C GLN A 243 16.22 -13.69 4.23
N VAL A 244 15.83 -12.72 5.05
CA VAL A 244 16.43 -11.38 5.17
C VAL A 244 16.68 -11.06 6.65
N PRO A 245 17.77 -11.59 7.26
CA PRO A 245 18.02 -11.43 8.69
C PRO A 245 18.12 -9.99 9.18
N GLU A 246 18.62 -9.08 8.32
CA GLU A 246 18.72 -7.64 8.59
C GLU A 246 17.50 -6.86 8.05
N GLY A 247 16.43 -7.56 7.72
CA GLY A 247 15.20 -6.97 7.22
C GLY A 247 14.50 -6.11 8.26
N LEU A 248 13.62 -5.24 7.80
CA LEU A 248 12.78 -4.38 8.63
C LEU A 248 11.30 -4.59 8.24
N VAL A 249 10.41 -4.51 9.23
CA VAL A 249 8.96 -4.36 9.01
C VAL A 249 8.48 -3.07 9.68
N ASN A 250 7.53 -2.36 9.06
CA ASN A 250 6.94 -1.16 9.68
C ASN A 250 5.92 -1.52 10.80
N ASP A 251 5.19 -0.53 11.31
CA ASP A 251 4.27 -0.69 12.44
C ASP A 251 2.79 -0.85 12.06
N ARG A 252 2.48 -0.95 10.77
CA ARG A 252 1.12 -0.93 10.19
C ARG A 252 0.54 -2.31 9.83
N TRP A 253 0.86 -3.34 10.61
CA TRP A 253 0.40 -4.72 10.38
C TRP A 253 -0.80 -5.12 11.23
N GLN A 254 -1.37 -4.18 11.97
CA GLN A 254 -2.48 -4.44 12.86
C GLN A 254 -3.77 -4.05 12.16
N GLN A 255 -4.85 -4.80 12.34
CA GLN A 255 -6.15 -4.53 11.68
C GLN A 255 -6.68 -3.10 11.87
N PHE A 256 -6.22 -2.39 12.91
CA PHE A 256 -6.70 -1.06 13.23
C PHE A 256 -5.53 -0.12 13.58
N PRO A 257 -5.43 1.04 12.93
CA PRO A 257 -4.54 2.13 13.32
C PRO A 257 -4.54 2.42 14.83
N ASP A 258 -3.36 2.72 15.37
CA ASP A 258 -3.17 2.96 16.81
C ASP A 258 -4.05 4.10 17.37
N TRP A 259 -4.49 5.07 16.56
CA TRP A 259 -5.38 6.16 16.99
C TRP A 259 -6.82 5.70 17.33
N MET A 260 -7.28 4.57 16.78
CA MET A 260 -8.58 3.97 17.12
C MET A 260 -8.60 3.28 18.50
N ARG A 261 -7.43 3.15 19.15
CA ARG A 261 -7.29 2.58 20.50
C ARG A 261 -7.24 3.64 21.61
N THR A 262 -7.45 4.91 21.28
CA THR A 262 -7.60 5.97 22.27
C THR A 262 -8.86 5.75 23.12
N SER A 263 -8.80 6.12 24.41
CA SER A 263 -9.68 5.64 25.49
C SER A 263 -11.19 5.81 25.28
N TRP A 264 -11.61 6.74 24.41
CA TRP A 264 -13.00 7.10 24.18
C TRP A 264 -13.72 6.25 23.13
N ILE A 265 -13.00 5.61 22.19
CA ILE A 265 -13.59 4.79 21.10
C ILE A 265 -13.62 3.30 21.47
N ARG A 266 -12.76 2.89 22.42
CA ARG A 266 -12.59 1.51 22.88
C ARG A 266 -13.89 0.78 23.29
N PRO A 267 -14.90 1.41 23.93
CA PRO A 267 -16.16 0.74 24.26
C PRO A 267 -17.02 0.40 23.03
N ILE A 268 -17.03 1.28 22.03
CA ILE A 268 -17.78 1.09 20.77
C ILE A 268 -17.06 0.05 19.90
N PHE A 269 -15.74 0.10 19.89
CA PHE A 269 -14.90 -0.88 19.19
C PHE A 269 -15.10 -2.31 19.71
N ASN A 270 -15.15 -2.51 21.04
CA ASN A 270 -15.42 -3.83 21.63
C ASN A 270 -16.83 -4.37 21.34
N LEU A 271 -17.79 -3.51 21.01
CA LEU A 271 -19.15 -3.88 20.61
C LEU A 271 -19.24 -4.32 19.14
N VAL A 272 -18.41 -3.73 18.26
CA VAL A 272 -18.36 -4.05 16.82
C VAL A 272 -17.43 -5.24 16.53
N VAL A 273 -16.41 -5.44 17.38
CA VAL A 273 -15.38 -6.48 17.24
C VAL A 273 -15.68 -7.69 18.17
N GLY A 274 -16.86 -7.72 18.79
CA GLY A 274 -17.23 -8.71 19.81
C GLY A 274 -17.70 -10.05 19.24
N ALA A 275 -16.76 -10.96 18.96
CA ALA A 275 -16.78 -12.41 19.23
C ALA A 275 -15.46 -13.05 18.76
#